data_AF-A0A7C6GAP7-F1
#
_entry.id   AF-A0A7C6GAP7-F1
#
_cell.length_a   1.000
_cell.length_b   1.000
_cell.length_c   1.000
_cell.angle_alpha   90.00
_cell.angle_beta   90.00
_cell.angle_gamma   90.00
#
_symmetry.space_group_name_H-M   'P 1'
#
loop_
_entity.id
_entity.type
_entity.pdbx_description
1 polymer ?
#
loop_
_entity_poly.entity_id
_entity_poly.type
_entity_poly.pdbx_seq_one_letter_code
_entity_poly.pdbx_strand_id
1 'polypeptide(L)'
;MIDKSKKGAFESNAKMVLKAIEYKKIKDEDFDPTQVNLSNLKGVLGLDDENYDDLVVKVMNGKEYITIVGKNKWAGLTVGGTQRVTIATETVVNFVGDANKPVLAPGMTPIKYDGSTCVETTEDHIDWYNYNPTHKKWATVKTKDGSMWVWIPRYVYKISNGWHSNTVGTIDIQFSKGINDNWNKNVLFGETAESSNASTNGNKYTNHPAFTFGDVEVTGFWAAKFEASDDGSGNVKIVPNARTITSISVNDSFNKAKSMEKNEMYGWGKSGNG
;
A
#
# COMPACT_ATOMS: atom_id res chain seq x y z
N MET A 1 -18.10 5.70 2.50
CA MET A 1 -17.15 6.83 2.45
C MET A 1 -16.87 7.26 3.88
N ILE A 2 -15.65 7.09 4.37
CA ILE A 2 -15.31 7.44 5.76
C ILE A 2 -15.08 8.96 5.84
N ASP A 3 -15.71 9.62 6.81
CA ASP A 3 -15.67 11.09 6.98
C ASP A 3 -14.22 11.62 7.07
N LYS A 4 -13.94 12.70 6.32
CA LYS A 4 -12.67 13.43 6.34
C LYS A 4 -12.31 13.91 7.75
N SER A 5 -13.32 14.27 8.56
CA SER A 5 -13.12 14.64 9.97
C SER A 5 -12.53 13.48 10.78
N LYS A 6 -12.99 12.24 10.53
CA LYS A 6 -12.54 11.02 11.19
C LYS A 6 -11.09 10.67 10.82
N LYS A 7 -10.72 10.81 9.53
CA LYS A 7 -9.34 10.63 9.06
C LYS A 7 -8.38 11.61 9.74
N GLY A 8 -8.70 12.92 9.73
CA GLY A 8 -7.88 13.94 10.37
C GLY A 8 -7.75 13.76 11.89
N ALA A 9 -8.80 13.27 12.54
CA ALA A 9 -8.74 12.93 13.96
C ALA A 9 -7.82 11.73 14.24
N PHE A 10 -7.82 10.71 13.37
CA PHE A 10 -6.93 9.56 13.51
C PHE A 10 -5.47 9.91 13.23
N GLU A 11 -5.21 10.76 12.23
CA GLU A 11 -3.89 11.36 11.97
C GLU A 11 -3.34 12.10 13.19
N SER A 12 -4.17 12.93 13.81
CA SER A 12 -3.79 13.67 15.03
C SER A 12 -3.50 12.72 16.20
N ASN A 13 -4.28 11.65 16.33
CA ASN A 13 -4.06 10.62 17.35
C ASN A 13 -2.74 9.86 17.12
N ALA A 14 -2.40 9.50 15.88
CA ALA A 14 -1.11 8.89 15.56
C ALA A 14 0.08 9.81 15.89
N LYS A 15 -0.04 11.11 15.60
CA LYS A 15 0.97 12.11 15.99
C LYS A 15 1.17 12.19 17.51
N MET A 16 0.11 12.03 18.29
CA MET A 16 0.23 11.98 19.76
C MET A 16 1.02 10.77 20.23
N VAL A 17 0.81 9.60 19.63
CA VAL A 17 1.57 8.39 19.96
C VAL A 17 3.05 8.57 19.62
N LEU A 18 3.36 9.09 18.42
CA LEU A 18 4.73 9.41 18.01
C LEU A 18 5.41 10.39 18.98
N LYS A 19 4.70 11.44 19.41
CA LYS A 19 5.22 12.39 20.39
C LYS A 19 5.54 11.74 21.74
N ALA A 20 4.74 10.76 22.18
CA ALA A 20 5.01 10.00 23.39
C ALA A 20 6.28 9.13 23.24
N ILE A 21 6.48 8.51 22.08
CA ILE A 21 7.69 7.74 21.75
C ILE A 21 8.93 8.63 21.79
N GLU A 22 8.90 9.78 21.10
CA GLU A 22 10.02 10.74 21.10
C GLU A 22 10.34 11.23 22.51
N TYR A 23 9.31 11.55 23.31
CA TYR A 23 9.50 11.97 24.69
C TYR A 23 10.13 10.88 25.56
N LYS A 24 9.74 9.62 25.37
CA LYS A 24 10.32 8.48 26.08
C LYS A 24 11.79 8.31 25.72
N LYS A 25 12.13 8.41 24.43
CA LYS A 25 13.51 8.36 23.92
C LYS A 25 14.40 9.47 24.47
N ILE A 26 13.87 10.67 24.67
CA ILE A 26 14.62 11.79 25.29
C ILE A 26 14.92 11.51 26.77
N LYS A 27 14.03 10.79 27.47
CA LYS A 27 14.17 10.48 28.90
C LYS A 27 15.03 9.26 29.19
N ASP A 28 15.20 8.39 28.20
CA ASP A 28 15.77 7.07 28.33
C ASP A 28 16.56 6.78 27.05
N GLU A 29 17.89 7.00 27.10
CA GLU A 29 18.76 6.89 25.92
C GLU A 29 18.84 5.45 25.38
N ASP A 30 18.57 4.45 26.24
CA ASP A 30 18.56 3.02 25.89
C ASP A 30 17.21 2.56 25.32
N PHE A 31 16.20 3.44 25.29
CA PHE A 31 14.89 3.11 24.77
C PHE A 31 14.93 2.89 23.25
N ASP A 32 14.60 1.67 22.82
CA ASP A 32 14.42 1.31 21.42
C ASP A 32 12.94 1.49 21.00
N PRO A 33 12.62 2.51 20.17
CA PRO A 33 11.26 2.76 19.69
C PRO A 33 10.66 1.59 18.92
N THR A 34 11.48 0.75 18.27
CA THR A 34 10.99 -0.36 17.43
C THR A 34 10.38 -1.50 18.23
N GLN A 35 10.62 -1.54 19.56
CA GLN A 35 10.01 -2.52 20.45
C GLN A 35 8.57 -2.13 20.86
N VAL A 36 8.14 -0.89 20.61
CA VAL A 36 6.77 -0.46 20.92
C VAL A 36 5.78 -1.15 19.98
N ASN A 37 4.82 -1.84 20.58
CA ASN A 37 3.75 -2.52 19.88
C ASN A 37 2.48 -2.53 20.74
N LEU A 38 1.40 -3.10 20.22
CA LEU A 38 0.10 -3.12 20.90
C LEU A 38 0.17 -3.71 22.33
N SER A 39 0.89 -4.82 22.51
CA SER A 39 0.91 -5.57 23.77
C SER A 39 1.60 -4.83 24.92
N ASN A 40 2.49 -3.89 24.62
CA ASN A 40 3.26 -3.15 25.62
C ASN A 40 2.95 -1.64 25.62
N LEU A 41 2.08 -1.16 24.73
CA LEU A 41 1.79 0.27 24.55
C LEU A 41 1.41 0.97 25.86
N LYS A 42 0.51 0.36 26.63
CA LYS A 42 0.06 0.91 27.91
C LYS A 42 1.17 0.93 28.95
N GLY A 43 1.99 -0.11 29.02
CA GLY A 43 3.10 -0.19 29.97
C GLY A 43 4.24 0.78 29.63
N VAL A 44 4.53 0.96 28.34
CA VAL A 44 5.67 1.75 27.87
C VAL A 44 5.34 3.24 27.74
N LEU A 45 4.17 3.57 27.19
CA LEU A 45 3.77 4.94 26.86
C LEU A 45 2.58 5.46 27.68
N GLY A 46 1.92 4.60 28.48
CA GLY A 46 0.72 5.00 29.23
C GLY A 46 -0.50 5.29 28.35
N LEU A 47 -0.51 4.78 27.11
CA LEU A 47 -1.58 4.99 26.14
C LEU A 47 -2.44 3.73 26.00
N ASP A 48 -3.75 3.92 25.98
CA ASP A 48 -4.70 2.82 25.73
C ASP A 48 -4.71 2.41 24.25
N ASP A 49 -4.93 1.12 24.03
CA ASP A 49 -4.88 0.45 22.74
C ASP A 49 -6.25 -0.08 22.29
N GLU A 50 -7.31 0.27 23.04
CA GLU A 50 -8.69 -0.18 22.82
C GLU A 50 -9.25 0.16 21.43
N ASN A 51 -8.66 1.13 20.74
CA ASN A 51 -9.05 1.53 19.39
C ASN A 51 -8.02 1.16 18.31
N TYR A 52 -6.99 0.37 18.64
CA TYR A 52 -5.99 -0.12 17.69
C TYR A 52 -6.09 -1.64 17.51
N ASP A 53 -6.24 -2.10 16.28
CA ASP A 53 -6.09 -3.52 15.92
C ASP A 53 -4.61 -3.91 15.92
N ASP A 54 -3.74 -2.98 15.52
CA ASP A 54 -2.31 -3.19 15.43
C ASP A 54 -1.53 -1.87 15.50
N LEU A 55 -0.28 -1.94 15.95
CA LEU A 55 0.64 -0.81 16.03
C LEU A 55 2.07 -1.29 15.81
N VAL A 56 2.75 -0.67 14.85
CA VAL A 56 4.15 -0.95 14.52
C VAL A 56 4.93 0.35 14.46
N VAL A 57 6.12 0.35 15.04
CA VAL A 57 7.07 1.47 14.98
C VAL A 57 8.32 1.00 14.23
N LYS A 58 8.74 1.77 13.23
CA LYS A 58 9.98 1.55 12.47
C LYS A 58 10.87 2.77 12.61
N VAL A 59 12.19 2.58 12.56
CA VAL A 59 13.16 3.68 12.48
C VAL A 59 13.86 3.60 11.13
N MET A 60 13.71 4.63 10.30
CA MET A 60 14.39 4.74 9.00
C MET A 60 15.11 6.08 8.93
N ASN A 61 16.39 6.07 8.57
CA ASN A 61 17.22 7.29 8.49
C ASN A 61 17.16 8.17 9.75
N GLY A 62 17.12 7.54 10.94
CA GLY A 62 17.07 8.23 12.24
C GLY A 62 15.73 8.87 12.59
N LYS A 63 14.67 8.62 11.80
CA LYS A 63 13.30 9.08 12.08
C LYS A 63 12.39 7.91 12.43
N GLU A 64 11.50 8.14 13.38
CA GLU A 64 10.45 7.23 13.78
C GLU A 64 9.24 7.33 12.83
N TYR A 65 8.82 6.17 12.35
CA TYR A 65 7.62 5.97 11.55
C TYR A 65 6.66 5.12 12.35
N ILE A 66 5.41 5.55 12.42
CA ILE A 66 4.34 4.77 13.04
C ILE A 66 3.35 4.30 12.00
N THR A 67 2.86 3.10 12.25
CA THR A 67 1.73 2.48 11.61
C THR A 67 0.73 2.14 12.68
N ILE A 68 -0.52 2.56 12.53
CA ILE A 68 -1.62 2.14 13.42
C ILE A 68 -2.79 1.68 12.55
N VAL A 69 -3.19 0.42 12.73
CA VAL A 69 -4.42 -0.12 12.15
C VAL A 69 -5.54 0.10 13.17
N GLY A 70 -6.61 0.79 12.75
CA GLY A 70 -7.69 1.17 13.63
C GLY A 70 -8.75 0.07 13.84
N LYS A 71 -9.20 -0.10 15.08
CA LYS A 71 -10.42 -0.85 15.45
C LYS A 71 -11.42 0.08 16.16
N ASN A 72 -12.65 -0.41 16.39
CA ASN A 72 -13.69 0.34 17.11
C ASN A 72 -13.89 1.75 16.56
N LYS A 73 -13.51 2.79 17.33
CA LYS A 73 -13.58 4.18 16.89
C LYS A 73 -12.87 4.42 15.56
N TRP A 74 -11.73 3.76 15.34
CA TRP A 74 -10.92 3.90 14.13
C TRP A 74 -11.14 2.78 13.11
N ALA A 75 -12.17 1.95 13.29
CA ALA A 75 -12.48 0.87 12.37
C ALA A 75 -12.59 1.39 10.93
N GLY A 76 -11.96 0.65 10.02
CA GLY A 76 -11.93 0.99 8.60
C GLY A 76 -10.79 1.94 8.20
N LEU A 77 -9.85 2.26 9.10
CA LEU A 77 -8.75 3.20 8.83
C LEU A 77 -7.39 2.61 9.23
N THR A 78 -6.35 2.94 8.47
CA THR A 78 -4.95 2.81 8.89
C THR A 78 -4.31 4.18 8.76
N VAL A 79 -3.47 4.53 9.72
CA VAL A 79 -2.67 5.75 9.67
C VAL A 79 -1.20 5.38 9.68
N GLY A 80 -0.46 5.98 8.75
CA GLY A 80 0.97 5.78 8.59
C GLY A 80 1.70 7.11 8.49
N GLY A 81 2.93 7.18 9.03
CA GLY A 81 3.85 8.28 8.76
C GLY A 81 4.73 8.68 9.94
N THR A 82 5.25 9.91 9.89
CA THR A 82 6.11 10.53 10.91
C THR A 82 5.35 11.56 11.73
N GLN A 83 5.98 12.12 12.76
CA GLN A 83 5.38 13.19 13.56
C GLN A 83 4.98 14.40 12.70
N ARG A 84 5.75 14.68 11.63
CA ARG A 84 5.51 15.80 10.72
C ARG A 84 4.37 15.51 9.76
N VAL A 85 4.36 14.33 9.17
CA VAL A 85 3.39 13.92 8.14
C VAL A 85 2.82 12.56 8.48
N THR A 86 1.52 12.52 8.79
CA THR A 86 0.74 11.29 8.93
C THR A 86 -0.41 11.33 7.95
N ILE A 87 -0.72 10.20 7.33
CA ILE A 87 -1.85 10.07 6.41
C ILE A 87 -2.73 8.92 6.88
N ALA A 88 -4.01 9.21 7.13
CA ALA A 88 -5.02 8.20 7.38
C ALA A 88 -5.70 7.79 6.08
N THR A 89 -5.58 6.51 5.73
CA THR A 89 -6.21 5.91 4.55
C THR A 89 -7.37 5.02 4.98
N GLU A 90 -8.37 4.88 4.10
CA GLU A 90 -9.41 3.86 4.32
C GLU A 90 -8.75 2.50 4.21
N THR A 91 -8.74 1.79 5.33
CA THR A 91 -8.31 0.41 5.42
C THR A 91 -9.53 -0.40 5.73
N VAL A 92 -10.13 -0.95 4.70
CA VAL A 92 -11.09 -2.02 4.92
C VAL A 92 -10.27 -3.28 5.07
N VAL A 93 -10.13 -3.74 6.31
CA VAL A 93 -9.56 -5.05 6.63
C VAL A 93 -10.60 -6.12 6.27
N ASN A 94 -10.92 -6.26 4.98
CA ASN A 94 -11.72 -7.36 4.46
C ASN A 94 -10.79 -8.26 3.68
N PHE A 95 -10.38 -9.36 4.30
CA PHE A 95 -9.58 -10.39 3.65
C PHE A 95 -10.46 -11.13 2.65
N VAL A 96 -10.15 -10.98 1.37
CA VAL A 96 -10.57 -11.95 0.35
C VAL A 96 -9.31 -12.69 -0.06
N GLY A 97 -8.95 -13.71 0.73
CA GLY A 97 -7.69 -14.43 0.63
C GLY A 97 -6.48 -13.55 0.96
N ASP A 98 -6.12 -13.49 2.25
CA ASP A 98 -4.85 -13.00 2.85
C ASP A 98 -4.21 -11.68 2.37
N ALA A 99 -4.79 -10.95 1.41
CA ALA A 99 -4.24 -9.75 0.79
C ALA A 99 -5.06 -8.49 1.07
N ASN A 100 -4.39 -7.34 1.08
CA ASN A 100 -5.06 -6.05 1.18
C ASN A 100 -6.01 -5.81 0.02
N LYS A 101 -7.26 -5.44 0.35
CA LYS A 101 -8.24 -5.14 -0.68
C LYS A 101 -7.86 -3.91 -1.53
N PRO A 102 -8.37 -3.81 -2.77
CA PRO A 102 -8.22 -2.61 -3.57
C PRO A 102 -8.87 -1.38 -2.93
N VAL A 103 -8.22 -0.22 -3.07
CA VAL A 103 -8.76 1.09 -2.64
C VAL A 103 -9.06 1.92 -3.89
N LEU A 104 -10.33 2.08 -4.24
CA LEU A 104 -10.74 2.82 -5.43
C LEU A 104 -10.52 4.33 -5.28
N ALA A 105 -9.98 4.95 -6.34
CA ALA A 105 -10.03 6.39 -6.54
C ALA A 105 -11.35 6.78 -7.24
N PRO A 106 -11.82 8.03 -7.13
CA PRO A 106 -13.00 8.49 -7.86
C PRO A 106 -12.83 8.27 -9.37
N GLY A 107 -13.88 7.81 -10.04
CA GLY A 107 -13.85 7.50 -11.47
C GLY A 107 -13.36 6.08 -11.81
N MET A 108 -12.85 5.32 -10.85
CA MET A 108 -12.56 3.89 -11.05
C MET A 108 -13.82 3.04 -10.94
N THR A 109 -14.00 2.16 -11.92
CA THR A 109 -15.09 1.16 -11.96
C THR A 109 -14.48 -0.24 -11.98
N PRO A 110 -14.79 -1.11 -11.01
CA PRO A 110 -14.40 -2.52 -11.02
C PRO A 110 -14.81 -3.23 -12.32
N ILE A 111 -13.90 -4.02 -12.87
CA ILE A 111 -14.18 -4.87 -14.04
C ILE A 111 -13.63 -6.29 -13.85
N LYS A 112 -14.27 -7.25 -14.52
CA LYS A 112 -13.83 -8.65 -14.59
C LYS A 112 -13.90 -9.17 -16.02
N TYR A 113 -13.06 -10.15 -16.33
CA TYR A 113 -13.15 -10.89 -17.60
C TYR A 113 -14.10 -12.08 -17.42
N ASP A 114 -15.12 -12.17 -18.26
CA ASP A 114 -16.13 -13.24 -18.18
C ASP A 114 -15.83 -14.48 -19.05
N GLY A 115 -14.67 -14.49 -19.72
CA GLY A 115 -14.32 -15.50 -20.72
C GLY A 115 -14.39 -14.99 -22.15
N SER A 116 -15.12 -13.89 -22.38
CA SER A 116 -15.29 -13.27 -23.71
C SER A 116 -14.96 -11.77 -23.72
N THR A 117 -15.42 -11.02 -22.73
CA THR A 117 -15.27 -9.56 -22.67
C THR A 117 -15.00 -9.08 -21.25
N CYS A 118 -14.52 -7.84 -21.13
CA CYS A 118 -14.43 -7.17 -19.84
C CYS A 118 -15.78 -6.55 -19.51
N VAL A 119 -16.41 -7.04 -18.45
CA VAL A 119 -17.70 -6.55 -17.94
C VAL A 119 -17.51 -5.82 -16.61
N GLU A 120 -18.39 -4.87 -16.33
CA GLU A 120 -18.41 -4.19 -15.03
C GLU A 120 -18.78 -5.15 -13.90
N THR A 121 -18.25 -4.89 -12.72
CA THR A 121 -18.58 -5.62 -11.50
C THR A 121 -18.61 -4.66 -10.31
N THR A 122 -18.76 -5.19 -9.10
CA THR A 122 -18.81 -4.38 -7.87
C THR A 122 -17.64 -4.72 -6.96
N GLU A 123 -17.33 -3.82 -6.03
CA GLU A 123 -16.23 -4.02 -5.07
C GLU A 123 -16.38 -5.28 -4.21
N ASP A 124 -17.63 -5.66 -3.92
CA ASP A 124 -17.96 -6.79 -3.06
C ASP A 124 -18.18 -8.10 -3.84
N HIS A 125 -18.02 -8.07 -5.18
CA HIS A 125 -18.25 -9.26 -6.00
C HIS A 125 -17.11 -10.27 -5.80
N ILE A 126 -17.44 -11.49 -5.36
CA ILE A 126 -16.46 -12.55 -5.03
C ILE A 126 -15.50 -12.92 -6.17
N ASP A 127 -15.96 -12.82 -7.42
CA ASP A 127 -15.11 -13.06 -8.60
C ASP A 127 -14.26 -11.87 -9.07
N TRP A 128 -14.35 -10.70 -8.45
CA TRP A 128 -13.60 -9.54 -8.92
C TRP A 128 -12.08 -9.73 -8.74
N TYR A 129 -11.67 -10.25 -7.59
CA TYR A 129 -10.29 -10.62 -7.31
C TYR A 129 -10.21 -11.72 -6.27
N ASN A 130 -9.14 -12.50 -6.33
CA ASN A 130 -8.80 -13.54 -5.38
C ASN A 130 -7.31 -13.83 -5.50
N TYR A 131 -6.54 -13.32 -4.55
CA TYR A 131 -5.08 -13.43 -4.54
C TYR A 131 -4.57 -14.77 -3.99
N ASN A 132 -5.47 -15.69 -3.64
CA ASN A 132 -5.08 -17.03 -3.22
C ASN A 132 -4.22 -17.70 -4.30
N PRO A 133 -3.13 -18.41 -3.94
CA PRO A 133 -2.24 -19.09 -4.88
C PRO A 133 -2.94 -20.05 -5.85
N THR A 134 -4.12 -20.57 -5.51
CA THR A 134 -4.93 -21.43 -6.38
C THR A 134 -5.69 -20.63 -7.45
N HIS A 135 -6.21 -19.44 -7.11
CA HIS A 135 -7.09 -18.68 -8.00
C HIS A 135 -6.38 -17.59 -8.81
N LYS A 136 -5.37 -16.91 -8.23
CA LYS A 136 -4.52 -15.91 -8.90
C LYS A 136 -5.29 -14.85 -9.72
N LYS A 137 -6.44 -14.39 -9.21
CA LYS A 137 -7.28 -13.36 -9.85
C LYS A 137 -6.89 -11.98 -9.31
N TRP A 138 -6.38 -11.11 -10.18
CA TRP A 138 -5.94 -9.76 -9.82
C TRP A 138 -7.06 -8.74 -10.04
N ALA A 139 -7.31 -7.89 -9.04
CA ALA A 139 -8.36 -6.88 -9.15
C ALA A 139 -8.01 -5.91 -10.28
N THR A 140 -8.98 -5.69 -11.16
CA THR A 140 -8.83 -4.78 -12.30
C THR A 140 -9.95 -3.74 -12.28
N VAL A 141 -9.63 -2.51 -12.64
CA VAL A 141 -10.61 -1.42 -12.81
C VAL A 141 -10.42 -0.77 -14.16
N LYS A 142 -11.46 -0.07 -14.62
CA LYS A 142 -11.35 0.94 -15.68
C LYS A 142 -11.65 2.33 -15.12
N THR A 143 -10.97 3.34 -15.63
CA THR A 143 -11.33 4.75 -15.43
C THR A 143 -12.35 5.21 -16.46
N LYS A 144 -12.93 6.40 -16.26
CA LYS A 144 -13.99 6.97 -17.14
C LYS A 144 -13.59 7.01 -18.61
N ASP A 145 -12.30 7.21 -18.87
CA ASP A 145 -11.71 7.33 -20.19
C ASP A 145 -11.42 5.96 -20.86
N GLY A 146 -11.67 4.86 -20.16
CA GLY A 146 -11.42 3.49 -20.60
C GLY A 146 -10.06 2.91 -20.17
N SER A 147 -9.17 3.70 -19.58
CA SER A 147 -7.85 3.23 -19.14
C SER A 147 -7.98 2.17 -18.02
N MET A 148 -7.15 1.12 -18.08
CA MET A 148 -7.26 -0.06 -17.22
C MET A 148 -6.10 -0.16 -16.24
N TRP A 149 -6.42 -0.51 -15.00
CA TRP A 149 -5.47 -0.57 -13.89
C TRP A 149 -5.61 -1.87 -13.11
N VAL A 150 -4.50 -2.34 -12.54
CA VAL A 150 -4.44 -3.56 -11.72
C VAL A 150 -3.97 -3.22 -10.32
N TRP A 151 -4.67 -3.75 -9.31
CA TRP A 151 -4.28 -3.55 -7.92
C TRP A 151 -3.12 -4.45 -7.54
N ILE A 152 -2.05 -3.85 -7.03
CA ILE A 152 -0.91 -4.52 -6.45
C ILE A 152 -0.99 -4.35 -4.92
N PRO A 153 -1.47 -5.36 -4.17
CA PRO A 153 -1.47 -5.31 -2.72
C PRO A 153 -0.04 -5.34 -2.18
N ARG A 154 0.19 -4.68 -1.04
CA ARG A 154 1.48 -4.71 -0.33
C ARG A 154 1.86 -6.15 0.01
N TYR A 155 3.13 -6.47 -0.24
CA TYR A 155 3.72 -7.75 0.11
C TYR A 155 5.15 -7.59 0.59
N VAL A 156 5.61 -8.61 1.31
CA VAL A 156 7.02 -8.90 1.54
C VAL A 156 7.45 -10.09 0.73
N TYR A 157 8.72 -10.14 0.38
CA TYR A 157 9.27 -11.23 -0.42
C TYR A 157 10.61 -11.70 0.14
N LYS A 158 10.95 -12.95 -0.14
CA LYS A 158 12.22 -13.59 0.19
C LYS A 158 12.71 -14.33 -1.05
N ILE A 159 13.98 -14.16 -1.43
CA ILE A 159 14.56 -14.95 -2.52
C ILE A 159 15.37 -16.05 -1.85
N SER A 160 14.79 -17.24 -1.84
CA SER A 160 15.35 -18.40 -1.14
C SER A 160 16.45 -19.11 -1.93
N ASN A 161 16.52 -18.85 -3.24
CA ASN A 161 17.55 -19.37 -4.13
C ASN A 161 17.71 -18.47 -5.38
N GLY A 162 18.85 -18.55 -6.05
CA GLY A 162 19.10 -17.88 -7.34
C GLY A 162 19.39 -16.39 -7.25
N TRP A 163 19.70 -15.88 -6.05
CA TRP A 163 20.10 -14.49 -5.88
C TRP A 163 21.43 -14.20 -6.57
N HIS A 164 21.48 -13.19 -7.44
CA HIS A 164 22.66 -12.82 -8.23
C HIS A 164 23.28 -13.99 -9.04
N SER A 165 22.48 -15.00 -9.40
CA SER A 165 22.93 -16.11 -10.22
C SER A 165 22.17 -16.17 -11.55
N ASN A 166 22.71 -16.92 -12.51
CA ASN A 166 22.05 -17.22 -13.78
C ASN A 166 21.17 -18.47 -13.71
N THR A 167 20.81 -18.92 -12.51
CA THR A 167 19.93 -20.07 -12.28
C THR A 167 18.55 -19.59 -11.89
N VAL A 168 17.50 -20.38 -12.21
CA VAL A 168 16.14 -20.05 -11.79
C VAL A 168 16.08 -19.93 -10.26
N GLY A 169 15.68 -18.75 -9.79
CA GLY A 169 15.50 -18.47 -8.37
C GLY A 169 14.12 -18.85 -7.86
N THR A 170 13.98 -18.94 -6.54
CA THR A 170 12.69 -19.12 -5.87
C THR A 170 12.37 -17.85 -5.10
N ILE A 171 11.15 -17.34 -5.27
CA ILE A 171 10.67 -16.14 -4.59
C ILE A 171 9.45 -16.52 -3.78
N ASP A 172 9.57 -16.42 -2.47
CA ASP A 172 8.49 -16.58 -1.52
C ASP A 172 7.84 -15.21 -1.30
N ILE A 173 6.51 -15.15 -1.33
CA ILE A 173 5.74 -13.91 -1.20
C ILE A 173 4.71 -14.08 -0.10
N GLN A 174 4.60 -13.07 0.76
CA GLN A 174 3.53 -12.94 1.74
C GLN A 174 2.89 -11.57 1.61
N PHE A 175 1.56 -11.52 1.45
CA PHE A 175 0.84 -10.26 1.51
C PHE A 175 0.81 -9.71 2.94
N SER A 176 0.91 -8.39 3.05
CA SER A 176 0.87 -7.69 4.34
C SER A 176 -0.58 -7.48 4.80
N LYS A 177 -0.81 -7.38 6.11
CA LYS A 177 -2.11 -6.98 6.68
C LYS A 177 -2.08 -5.49 6.94
N GLY A 178 -2.80 -4.71 6.14
CA GLY A 178 -2.59 -3.27 6.07
C GLY A 178 -1.14 -2.98 5.66
N ILE A 179 -0.41 -2.26 6.49
CA ILE A 179 1.03 -2.04 6.31
C ILE A 179 1.88 -2.84 7.30
N ASN A 180 1.26 -3.75 8.09
CA ASN A 180 2.00 -4.71 8.91
C ASN A 180 2.47 -5.90 8.08
N ASP A 181 3.78 -5.97 7.91
CA ASP A 181 4.49 -7.00 7.18
C ASP A 181 4.65 -8.31 8.00
N ASN A 182 4.60 -8.22 9.33
CA ASN A 182 4.91 -9.29 10.29
C ASN A 182 3.68 -9.90 10.98
N TRP A 183 2.49 -9.69 10.40
CA TRP A 183 1.23 -10.13 10.99
C TRP A 183 1.09 -11.66 11.06
N ASN A 184 1.67 -12.37 10.09
CA ASN A 184 1.63 -13.83 10.02
C ASN A 184 3.03 -14.43 10.18
N LYS A 185 3.52 -14.42 11.43
CA LYS A 185 4.84 -14.99 11.76
C LYS A 185 4.96 -16.47 11.39
N ASN A 186 3.85 -17.22 11.33
CA ASN A 186 3.87 -18.63 10.95
C ASN A 186 4.23 -18.82 9.47
N VAL A 187 3.76 -17.95 8.58
CA VAL A 187 4.11 -17.96 7.15
C VAL A 187 5.51 -17.39 6.91
N LEU A 188 5.98 -16.51 7.80
CA LEU A 188 7.38 -16.07 7.83
C LEU A 188 8.34 -17.09 8.47
N PHE A 189 7.88 -18.28 8.87
CA PHE A 189 8.68 -19.28 9.61
C PHE A 189 9.35 -18.72 10.90
N GLY A 190 8.69 -17.76 11.55
CA GLY A 190 9.20 -17.07 12.74
C GLY A 190 10.14 -15.90 12.43
N GLU A 191 10.43 -15.61 11.16
CA GLU A 191 11.26 -14.48 10.74
C GLU A 191 10.47 -13.16 10.78
N THR A 192 11.19 -12.05 10.93
CA THR A 192 10.66 -10.69 10.77
C THR A 192 11.10 -10.10 9.44
N ALA A 193 10.18 -9.50 8.71
CA ALA A 193 10.49 -8.67 7.55
C ALA A 193 11.32 -7.45 7.98
N GLU A 194 12.51 -7.31 7.39
CA GLU A 194 13.42 -6.19 7.65
C GLU A 194 13.22 -5.08 6.61
N SER A 195 13.38 -3.82 7.02
CA SER A 195 13.25 -2.63 6.17
C SER A 195 14.51 -2.32 5.34
N SER A 196 15.39 -3.30 5.15
CA SER A 196 16.69 -3.08 4.52
C SER A 196 16.56 -3.06 3.00
N ASN A 197 17.20 -2.06 2.38
CA ASN A 197 17.50 -2.08 0.95
C ASN A 197 18.09 -3.45 0.62
N ALA A 198 17.58 -4.09 -0.43
CA ALA A 198 17.85 -5.46 -0.88
C ALA A 198 19.31 -5.74 -1.30
N SER A 199 20.31 -5.23 -0.58
CA SER A 199 21.74 -5.55 -0.78
C SER A 199 22.10 -6.94 -0.24
N THR A 200 21.24 -7.57 0.55
CA THR A 200 21.47 -8.92 1.11
C THR A 200 20.21 -9.77 1.04
N ASN A 201 19.89 -10.36 -0.12
CA ASN A 201 18.90 -11.42 -0.14
C ASN A 201 19.52 -12.74 0.37
N GLY A 202 19.70 -12.81 1.69
CA GLY A 202 20.28 -13.94 2.42
C GLY A 202 19.19 -14.72 3.15
N ASN A 203 18.18 -15.22 2.43
CA ASN A 203 17.04 -15.94 3.02
C ASN A 203 16.26 -15.14 4.07
N LYS A 204 16.03 -13.84 3.85
CA LYS A 204 15.20 -13.02 4.74
C LYS A 204 14.03 -12.42 3.98
N TYR A 205 12.90 -12.24 4.66
CA TYR A 205 11.80 -11.47 4.14
C TYR A 205 12.13 -9.97 4.15
N THR A 206 11.81 -9.30 3.04
CA THR A 206 12.10 -7.88 2.81
C THR A 206 10.85 -7.18 2.30
N ASN A 207 10.60 -5.97 2.79
CA ASN A 207 9.54 -5.11 2.26
C ASN A 207 9.95 -4.50 0.92
N HIS A 208 9.02 -4.42 -0.03
CA HIS A 208 9.34 -3.85 -1.33
C HIS A 208 9.32 -2.31 -1.28
N PRO A 209 10.37 -1.61 -1.77
CA PRO A 209 10.47 -0.15 -1.66
C PRO A 209 9.35 0.61 -2.39
N ALA A 210 8.72 -0.01 -3.39
CA ALA A 210 7.57 0.59 -4.10
C ALA A 210 6.35 0.88 -3.21
N PHE A 211 6.26 0.30 -2.00
CA PHE A 211 5.16 0.57 -1.06
C PHE A 211 5.47 1.68 -0.06
N THR A 212 6.57 2.42 -0.26
CA THR A 212 6.98 3.54 0.61
C THR A 212 7.22 4.79 -0.23
N PHE A 213 6.34 5.78 -0.11
CA PHE A 213 6.42 7.07 -0.80
C PHE A 213 6.94 8.14 0.14
N GLY A 214 8.26 8.36 0.10
CA GLY A 214 8.94 9.25 1.04
C GLY A 214 8.76 8.75 2.46
N ASP A 215 7.88 9.40 3.21
CA ASP A 215 7.62 9.10 4.62
C ASP A 215 6.34 8.26 4.86
N VAL A 216 5.68 7.80 3.78
CA VAL A 216 4.35 7.18 3.85
C VAL A 216 4.39 5.75 3.33
N GLU A 217 4.00 4.78 4.16
CA GLU A 217 3.77 3.40 3.73
C GLU A 217 2.31 3.21 3.25
N VAL A 218 2.13 2.49 2.14
CA VAL A 218 0.80 2.20 1.56
C VAL A 218 0.46 0.71 1.60
N THR A 219 -0.84 0.39 1.67
CA THR A 219 -1.37 -0.98 1.68
C THR A 219 -1.36 -1.66 0.31
N GLY A 220 -1.09 -0.90 -0.74
CA GLY A 220 -1.02 -1.31 -2.13
C GLY A 220 -1.15 -0.10 -3.04
N PHE A 221 -1.10 -0.32 -4.35
CA PHE A 221 -1.29 0.73 -5.34
C PHE A 221 -1.87 0.17 -6.64
N TRP A 222 -2.41 1.07 -7.47
CA TRP A 222 -2.85 0.74 -8.82
C TRP A 222 -1.71 0.89 -9.82
N ALA A 223 -1.40 -0.19 -10.53
CA ALA A 223 -0.44 -0.19 -11.64
C ALA A 223 -1.19 -0.13 -12.98
N ALA A 224 -0.61 0.58 -13.95
CA ALA A 224 -1.10 0.58 -15.33
C ALA A 224 -1.10 -0.86 -15.87
N LYS A 225 -2.23 -1.33 -16.42
CA LYS A 225 -2.36 -2.70 -16.93
C LYS A 225 -1.66 -2.92 -18.26
N PHE A 226 -1.58 -1.87 -19.07
CA PHE A 226 -1.01 -1.87 -20.40
C PHE A 226 0.05 -0.77 -20.53
N GLU A 227 0.79 -0.81 -21.63
CA GLU A 227 1.73 0.25 -21.95
C GLU A 227 1.00 1.59 -22.17
N ALA A 228 1.66 2.68 -21.80
CA ALA A 228 1.14 4.02 -22.04
C ALA A 228 1.02 4.28 -23.54
N SER A 229 -0.18 4.64 -23.98
CA SER A 229 -0.54 4.93 -25.37
C SER A 229 -1.07 6.36 -25.50
N ASP A 230 -1.05 6.89 -26.72
CA ASP A 230 -1.63 8.19 -27.08
C ASP A 230 -2.67 7.94 -28.17
N ASP A 231 -3.88 8.47 -27.98
CA ASP A 231 -4.98 8.40 -28.93
C ASP A 231 -5.05 9.61 -29.87
N GLY A 232 -4.01 10.46 -29.85
CA GLY A 232 -3.94 11.71 -30.61
C GLY A 232 -4.47 12.92 -29.83
N SER A 233 -5.04 12.72 -28.63
CA SER A 233 -5.47 13.82 -27.75
C SER A 233 -4.32 14.45 -26.95
N GLY A 234 -3.13 13.85 -27.00
CA GLY A 234 -1.97 14.28 -26.21
C GLY A 234 -2.02 13.83 -24.75
N ASN A 235 -3.09 13.13 -24.34
CA ASN A 235 -3.24 12.52 -23.02
C ASN A 235 -2.76 11.06 -23.02
N VAL A 236 -2.45 10.53 -21.84
CA VAL A 236 -2.03 9.14 -21.67
C VAL A 236 -3.24 8.22 -21.60
N LYS A 237 -3.20 7.12 -22.32
CA LYS A 237 -4.20 6.05 -22.29
C LYS A 237 -3.55 4.73 -21.88
N ILE A 238 -4.21 3.97 -21.02
CA ILE A 238 -3.76 2.64 -20.59
C ILE A 238 -4.76 1.59 -21.09
N VAL A 239 -4.80 1.35 -22.40
CA VAL A 239 -5.81 0.49 -23.03
C VAL A 239 -5.14 -0.60 -23.87
N PRO A 240 -5.78 -1.78 -24.03
CA PRO A 240 -5.26 -2.82 -24.91
C PRO A 240 -5.36 -2.39 -26.38
N ASN A 241 -4.55 -3.01 -27.24
CA ASN A 241 -4.57 -2.83 -28.70
C ASN A 241 -4.36 -1.37 -29.18
N ALA A 242 -3.74 -0.52 -28.37
CA ALA A 242 -3.36 0.83 -28.75
C ALA A 242 -1.87 0.91 -29.11
N ARG A 243 -1.53 1.96 -29.87
CA ARG A 243 -0.14 2.27 -30.22
C ARG A 243 0.56 2.89 -29.01
N THR A 244 1.60 2.24 -28.53
CA THR A 244 2.45 2.73 -27.44
C THR A 244 3.10 4.07 -27.78
N ILE A 245 3.21 4.95 -26.78
CA ILE A 245 3.97 6.20 -26.89
C ILE A 245 5.46 5.83 -27.00
N THR A 246 6.06 6.17 -28.13
CA THR A 246 7.50 6.00 -28.36
C THR A 246 8.15 7.36 -28.62
N SER A 247 9.49 7.43 -28.53
CA SER A 247 10.26 8.64 -28.86
C SER A 247 9.87 9.88 -28.07
N ILE A 248 9.54 9.70 -26.80
CA ILE A 248 9.21 10.78 -25.85
C ILE A 248 10.39 11.03 -24.91
N SER A 249 10.63 12.30 -24.55
CA SER A 249 11.68 12.64 -23.59
C SER A 249 11.30 12.19 -22.17
N VAL A 250 12.30 12.03 -21.28
CA VAL A 250 12.05 11.70 -19.87
C VAL A 250 11.21 12.79 -19.20
N ASN A 251 11.51 14.06 -19.48
CA ASN A 251 10.75 15.20 -18.95
C ASN A 251 9.28 15.15 -19.39
N ASP A 252 9.02 14.89 -20.66
CA ASP A 252 7.66 14.89 -21.18
C ASP A 252 6.88 13.66 -20.71
N SER A 253 7.56 12.52 -20.58
CA SER A 253 6.99 11.29 -19.99
C SER A 253 6.52 11.55 -18.56
N PHE A 254 7.38 12.17 -17.74
CA PHE A 254 7.06 12.52 -16.37
C PHE A 254 5.88 13.51 -16.30
N ASN A 255 5.91 14.57 -17.10
CA ASN A 255 4.87 15.59 -17.08
C ASN A 255 3.51 15.05 -17.58
N LYS A 256 3.51 14.16 -18.58
CA LYS A 256 2.31 13.46 -19.05
C LYS A 256 1.73 12.51 -18.00
N ALA A 257 2.57 11.72 -17.32
CA ALA A 257 2.10 10.87 -16.23
C ALA A 257 1.54 11.71 -15.07
N LYS A 258 2.25 12.77 -14.68
CA LYS A 258 1.84 13.68 -13.61
C LYS A 258 0.54 14.42 -13.93
N SER A 259 0.30 14.77 -15.19
CA SER A 259 -0.93 15.48 -15.57
C SER A 259 -2.20 14.64 -15.37
N MET A 260 -2.08 13.30 -15.29
CA MET A 260 -3.21 12.40 -15.04
C MET A 260 -3.91 12.68 -13.70
N GLU A 261 -3.14 13.10 -12.68
CA GLU A 261 -3.59 13.37 -11.30
C GLU A 261 -4.75 14.38 -11.23
N LYS A 262 -4.83 15.32 -12.18
CA LYS A 262 -5.78 16.45 -12.17
C LYS A 262 -6.63 16.56 -13.44
N ASN A 263 -6.62 15.52 -14.26
CA ASN A 263 -7.34 15.52 -15.52
C ASN A 263 -8.71 14.82 -15.39
N GLU A 264 -9.77 15.57 -15.67
CA GLU A 264 -11.15 15.10 -15.51
C GLU A 264 -11.53 13.96 -16.46
N MET A 265 -10.76 13.73 -17.52
CA MET A 265 -11.06 12.66 -18.48
C MET A 265 -11.13 11.30 -17.81
N TYR A 266 -10.25 11.04 -16.84
CA TYR A 266 -10.14 9.76 -16.13
C TYR A 266 -11.22 9.59 -15.04
N GLY A 267 -11.88 10.69 -14.64
CA GLY A 267 -12.98 10.68 -13.68
C GLY A 267 -12.61 10.96 -12.22
N TRP A 268 -11.33 11.17 -11.89
CA TRP A 268 -10.92 11.56 -10.53
C TRP A 268 -11.17 13.03 -10.16
N GLY A 269 -11.45 13.87 -11.16
CA GLY A 269 -11.66 15.31 -10.99
C GLY A 269 -10.37 16.14 -11.04
N LYS A 270 -10.42 17.36 -10.51
CA LYS A 270 -9.29 18.32 -10.49
C LYS A 270 -8.57 18.41 -9.13
N SER A 271 -9.00 17.64 -8.14
CA SER A 271 -8.57 17.78 -6.75
C SER A 271 -7.20 17.16 -6.45
N GLY A 272 -6.60 16.42 -7.38
CA GLY A 272 -5.33 15.72 -7.14
C GLY A 272 -5.48 14.43 -6.32
N ASN A 273 -6.66 13.81 -6.34
CA ASN A 273 -6.95 12.56 -5.62
C ASN A 273 -6.93 11.33 -6.56
N GLY A 274 -6.48 11.53 -7.81
CA GLY A 274 -6.33 10.47 -8.82
C GLY A 274 -4.96 9.83 -8.79
#